data_AF-A0A2G8N1A7-F1
#
_entry.id   AF-A0A2G8N1A7-F1
#
_cell.length_a   1.000
_cell.length_b   1.000
_cell.length_c   1.000
_cell.angle_alpha   90.00
_cell.angle_beta   90.00
_cell.angle_gamma   90.00
#
_symmetry.space_group_name_H-M   'P 1'
#
loop_
_entity.id
_entity.type
_entity.pdbx_description
1 polymer ?
#
loop_
_entity_poly.entity_id
_entity_poly.type
_entity_poly.pdbx_seq_one_letter_code
_entity_poly.pdbx_strand_id
1 'polypeptide(L)'
;MKKLVPDPPSSSMPQLDIPGFSFITPPSTEQCDSLVHALTLTVQQTYSVLLDSEPGPQRDAMAMNIRLLCRMVSALADHSDLPI
;
A
#
# COMPACT_ATOMS: atom_id res chain seq x y z
N MET A 1 -38.16 -6.56 -25.67
CA MET A 1 -37.28 -7.24 -24.70
C MET A 1 -36.08 -6.35 -24.44
N LYS A 2 -35.95 -5.76 -23.24
CA LYS A 2 -34.78 -4.97 -22.87
C LYS A 2 -33.69 -5.95 -22.46
N LYS A 3 -32.65 -6.14 -23.28
CA LYS A 3 -31.46 -6.89 -22.88
C LYS A 3 -30.87 -6.17 -21.66
N LEU A 4 -30.80 -6.84 -20.52
CA LEU A 4 -29.92 -6.40 -19.43
C LEU A 4 -28.49 -6.41 -20.00
N VAL A 5 -27.88 -5.24 -20.08
CA VAL A 5 -26.44 -5.13 -20.31
C VAL A 5 -25.79 -5.54 -18.99
N PRO A 6 -24.92 -6.56 -18.96
CA PRO A 6 -24.16 -6.90 -17.78
C PRO A 6 -23.33 -5.68 -17.38
N ASP A 7 -23.26 -5.37 -16.08
CA ASP A 7 -22.36 -4.33 -15.58
C ASP A 7 -20.94 -4.59 -16.10
N PRO A 8 -20.21 -3.55 -16.54
CA PRO A 8 -18.82 -3.73 -16.94
C PRO A 8 -18.06 -4.37 -15.77
N PRO A 9 -17.15 -5.32 -16.05
CA PRO A 9 -16.39 -5.95 -14.98
C PRO A 9 -15.74 -4.85 -14.15
N SER A 10 -15.95 -4.90 -12.83
CA SER A 10 -15.33 -4.02 -11.85
C SER A 10 -13.89 -3.84 -12.29
N SER A 11 -13.49 -2.61 -12.64
CA SER A 11 -12.14 -2.31 -13.10
C SER A 11 -11.18 -2.99 -12.15
N SER A 12 -10.68 -4.15 -12.56
CA SER A 12 -10.00 -5.08 -11.66
C SER A 12 -8.66 -4.44 -11.43
N MET A 13 -8.58 -3.63 -10.38
CA MET A 13 -7.32 -3.12 -9.86
C MET A 13 -6.38 -4.32 -9.86
N PRO A 14 -5.32 -4.33 -10.70
CA PRO A 14 -4.57 -5.54 -10.91
C PRO A 14 -4.14 -6.06 -9.55
N GLN A 15 -4.55 -7.30 -9.26
CA GLN A 15 -4.16 -8.03 -8.07
C GLN A 15 -2.72 -8.50 -8.29
N LEU A 16 -1.83 -7.53 -8.48
CA LEU A 16 -0.40 -7.75 -8.52
C LEU A 16 -0.01 -8.24 -7.13
N ASP A 17 0.62 -9.41 -7.10
CA ASP A 17 1.27 -9.90 -5.89
C ASP A 17 2.19 -8.81 -5.35
N ILE A 18 2.00 -8.47 -4.08
CA ILE A 18 2.88 -7.52 -3.42
C ILE A 18 4.21 -8.25 -3.20
N PRO A 19 5.33 -7.74 -3.73
CA PRO A 19 6.62 -8.41 -3.56
C PRO A 19 6.93 -8.58 -2.07
N GLY A 20 7.50 -9.74 -1.73
CA GLY A 20 7.99 -9.99 -0.38
C GLY A 20 9.02 -8.93 0.00
N PHE A 21 8.95 -8.44 1.23
CA PHE A 21 9.84 -7.42 1.75
C PHE A 21 10.65 -8.00 2.92
N SER A 22 11.97 -7.79 2.91
CA SER A 22 12.86 -8.19 4.00
C SER A 22 13.96 -7.14 4.17
N PHE A 23 14.31 -6.85 5.42
CA PHE A 23 15.42 -5.95 5.74
C PHE A 23 16.73 -6.71 5.68
N ILE A 24 17.62 -6.33 4.75
CA ILE A 24 18.99 -6.88 4.67
C ILE A 24 19.76 -6.63 5.97
N THR A 25 19.55 -5.45 6.56
CA THR A 25 20.08 -5.09 7.87
C THR A 25 18.92 -4.54 8.68
N PRO A 26 18.41 -5.30 9.67
CA PRO A 26 17.26 -4.84 10.43
C PRO A 26 17.60 -3.56 11.21
N PRO A 27 16.74 -2.55 11.19
CA PRO A 27 16.91 -1.36 12.03
C PRO A 27 16.84 -1.74 13.52
N SER A 28 17.42 -0.89 14.37
CA SER A 28 17.19 -0.96 15.82
C SER A 28 15.71 -0.70 16.15
N THR A 29 15.24 -1.11 17.32
CA THR A 29 13.86 -0.91 17.76
C THR A 29 13.44 0.57 17.72
N GLU A 30 14.30 1.49 18.18
CA GLU A 30 14.03 2.95 18.14
C GLU A 30 13.92 3.48 16.69
N GLN A 31 14.71 2.92 15.78
CA GLN A 31 14.61 3.24 14.34
C GLN A 31 13.35 2.66 13.72
N CYS A 32 12.87 1.50 14.20
CA CYS A 32 11.63 0.90 13.74
C CYS A 32 10.43 1.80 14.06
N ASP A 33 10.33 2.31 15.28
CA ASP A 33 9.26 3.27 15.66
C ASP A 33 9.23 4.49 14.75
N SER A 34 10.41 5.11 14.56
CA SER A 34 10.56 6.29 13.72
C SER A 34 10.17 6.01 12.26
N LEU A 35 10.58 4.85 11.73
CA LEU A 35 10.26 4.43 10.38
C LEU A 35 8.79 4.06 10.21
N VAL A 36 8.18 3.36 11.16
CA VAL A 36 6.75 3.03 11.16
C VAL A 36 5.93 4.30 11.13
N HIS A 37 6.27 5.29 11.95
CA HIS A 37 5.57 6.57 11.97
C HIS A 37 5.69 7.31 10.62
N ALA A 38 6.91 7.44 10.10
CA ALA A 38 7.17 8.13 8.83
C ALA A 38 6.47 7.43 7.64
N LEU A 39 6.50 6.10 7.59
CA LEU A 39 5.85 5.32 6.55
C LEU A 39 4.33 5.38 6.66
N THR A 40 3.77 5.37 7.87
CA THR A 40 2.33 5.54 8.11
C THR A 40 1.86 6.90 7.61
N LEU A 41 2.59 7.98 7.92
CA LEU A 41 2.30 9.31 7.41
C LEU A 41 2.38 9.35 5.87
N THR A 42 3.39 8.70 5.30
CA THR A 42 3.57 8.61 3.84
C THR A 42 2.38 7.88 3.19
N VAL A 43 1.91 6.79 3.79
CA VAL A 43 0.71 6.07 3.32
C VAL A 43 -0.51 6.97 3.35
N GLN A 44 -0.76 7.68 4.45
CA GLN A 44 -1.92 8.58 4.59
C GLN A 44 -1.90 9.70 3.53
N GLN A 45 -0.75 10.33 3.32
CA GLN A 45 -0.59 11.39 2.32
C GLN A 45 -0.75 10.85 0.90
N THR A 46 -0.11 9.71 0.60
CA THR A 46 -0.20 9.09 -0.73
C THR A 46 -1.62 8.59 -1.03
N TYR A 47 -2.32 8.07 -0.02
CA TYR A 47 -3.71 7.66 -0.15
C TYR A 47 -4.64 8.86 -0.43
N SER A 48 -4.39 10.00 0.21
CA SER A 48 -5.14 11.23 -0.07
C SER A 48 -4.99 11.64 -1.54
N VAL A 49 -3.75 11.63 -2.06
CA VAL A 49 -3.49 11.92 -3.48
C VAL A 49 -4.13 10.87 -4.41
N LEU A 50 -4.15 9.60 -4.01
CA LEU A 50 -4.78 8.52 -4.79
C LEU A 50 -6.28 8.76 -4.96
N LEU A 51 -6.98 9.23 -3.93
CA LEU A 51 -8.41 9.53 -3.97
C LEU A 51 -8.74 10.64 -4.98
N ASP A 52 -7.86 11.63 -5.09
CA ASP A 52 -8.00 12.76 -6.02
C ASP A 52 -7.50 12.44 -7.44
N SER A 53 -6.90 11.26 -7.65
CA SER A 53 -6.32 10.87 -8.94
C SER A 53 -7.34 10.20 -9.86
N GLU A 54 -7.39 10.62 -11.12
CA GLU A 54 -8.19 9.96 -12.16
C GLU A 54 -7.71 8.51 -12.41
N PRO A 55 -8.59 7.60 -12.85
CA PRO A 55 -8.20 6.26 -13.25
C PRO A 55 -7.12 6.26 -14.34
N GLY A 56 -6.07 5.47 -14.15
CA GLY A 56 -5.01 5.32 -15.12
C GLY A 56 -3.72 4.74 -14.53
N PRO A 57 -2.69 4.52 -15.37
CA PRO A 57 -1.45 3.84 -14.96
C PRO A 57 -0.75 4.50 -13.76
N GLN A 58 -0.84 5.83 -13.63
CA GLN A 58 -0.28 6.56 -12.49
C GLN A 58 -1.00 6.24 -11.18
N ARG A 59 -2.34 6.18 -11.20
CA ARG A 59 -3.16 5.80 -10.05
C ARG A 59 -2.89 4.35 -9.66
N ASP A 60 -2.75 3.45 -10.63
CA ASP A 60 -2.45 2.04 -10.38
C ASP A 60 -1.06 1.87 -9.75
N ALA A 61 -0.05 2.60 -10.24
CA ALA A 61 1.28 2.62 -9.65
C ALA A 61 1.27 3.16 -8.21
N MET A 62 0.49 4.21 -7.95
CA MET A 62 0.35 4.79 -6.63
C MET A 62 -0.34 3.82 -5.64
N ALA A 63 -1.38 3.11 -6.11
CA ALA A 63 -2.02 2.07 -5.32
C ALA A 63 -1.06 0.91 -4.99
N MET A 64 -0.19 0.53 -5.93
CA MET A 64 0.87 -0.44 -5.68
C MET A 64 1.87 0.07 -4.65
N ASN A 65 2.30 1.34 -4.75
CA ASN A 65 3.20 1.94 -3.78
C ASN A 65 2.60 1.94 -2.36
N ILE A 66 1.32 2.27 -2.22
CA ILE A 66 0.63 2.19 -0.92
C ILE A 66 0.67 0.76 -0.36
N ARG A 67 0.37 -0.24 -1.19
CA ARG A 67 0.44 -1.67 -0.77
C ARG A 67 1.83 -2.08 -0.32
N LEU A 68 2.88 -1.63 -1.02
CA LEU A 68 4.27 -1.90 -0.65
C LEU A 68 4.64 -1.23 0.67
N LEU A 69 4.28 0.04 0.86
CA LEU A 69 4.55 0.78 2.10
C LEU A 69 3.86 0.12 3.30
N CYS A 70 2.61 -0.35 3.14
CA CYS A 70 1.92 -1.10 4.19
C CYS A 70 2.67 -2.39 4.57
N ARG A 71 3.22 -3.13 3.60
CA ARG A 71 4.04 -4.32 3.90
C ARG A 71 5.33 -3.96 4.64
N MET A 72 5.95 -2.84 4.33
CA MET A 72 7.14 -2.37 5.05
C MET A 72 6.80 -2.01 6.49
N VAL A 73 5.67 -1.36 6.74
CA VAL A 73 5.17 -1.07 8.10
C VAL A 73 4.95 -2.36 8.88
N SER A 74 4.26 -3.35 8.28
CA SER A 74 4.08 -4.66 8.92
C SER A 74 5.41 -5.34 9.26
N ALA A 75 6.34 -5.38 8.31
CA ALA A 75 7.64 -6.02 8.55
C ALA A 75 8.47 -5.31 9.63
N LEU A 76 8.39 -3.98 9.73
CA LEU A 76 9.09 -3.23 10.78
C LEU A 76 8.51 -3.53 12.15
N ALA A 77 7.19 -3.49 12.27
CA ALA A 77 6.52 -3.72 13.53
C ALA A 77 6.62 -5.17 14.01
N ASP A 78 6.53 -6.15 13.10
CA ASP A 78 6.80 -7.55 13.40
C ASP A 78 8.24 -7.76 13.91
N HIS A 79 9.21 -7.04 13.36
CA HIS A 79 10.63 -7.10 13.79
C HIS A 79 10.87 -6.47 15.17
N SER A 80 10.04 -5.51 15.57
CA SER A 80 10.23 -4.71 16.80
C SER A 80 9.20 -4.99 17.89
N ASP A 81 8.36 -6.02 17.72
CA ASP A 81 7.22 -6.35 18.60
C ASP A 81 6.27 -5.17 18.84
N LEU A 82 6.16 -4.26 17.86
CA LEU A 82 5.31 -3.08 17.98
C LEU A 82 3.84 -3.43 17.72
N PRO A 83 2.90 -2.89 18.51
CA PRO A 83 1.48 -3.00 18.20
C PRO A 83 1.17 -2.18 16.93
N ILE A 84 0.68 -2.86 15.89
CA ILE A 84 0.18 -2.25 14.64
C ILE A 84 -1.32 -2.03 14.74
#